data_AF-A0A024UK50-F1
#
_entry.id   AF-A0A024UK50-F1
#
_cell.length_a   1.000
_cell.length_b   1.000
_cell.length_c   1.000
_cell.angle_alpha   90.00
_cell.angle_beta   90.00
_cell.angle_gamma   90.00
#
_symmetry.space_group_name_H-M   'P 1'
#
loop_
_entity.id
_entity.type
_entity.pdbx_description
1 polymer ?
#
loop_
_entity_poly.entity_id
_entity_poly.type
_entity_poly.pdbx_seq_one_letter_code
_entity_poly.pdbx_strand_id
1 'polypeptide(L)'
;MSHVYQDDDDAEPARIGNMNPKTKEDLTAKTVRYLLYRASSHTPVKLGDLTKEIFKDHRNAARHFLGVAAKKLESLFGYRVVAVDDAALGDASSKKDVFLIINNIQDQKHLLRINKCHGMKERGLLMIIFGLIWCAPRRLLGEDELWKSLSLLDSSIRDKRNAIFGDMVPLVKLFESQLYLSCHSDIDNDGKRTKSYGYGPRAMAEVGKAHILTFVCKLINGRHPSKELLEELEHEGRIA
;
A
#
# COMPACT_ATOMS: atom_id res chain seq x y z
N MET A 1 -7.15 -7.15 -7.37
CA MET A 1 -5.75 -6.77 -7.70
C MET A 1 -5.24 -7.53 -8.91
N SER A 2 -5.38 -6.90 -10.07
CA SER A 2 -4.93 -7.39 -11.36
C SER A 2 -3.48 -6.99 -11.65
N HIS A 3 -2.77 -7.81 -12.44
CA HIS A 3 -1.50 -7.41 -13.03
C HIS A 3 -1.72 -6.24 -14.00
N VAL A 4 -0.75 -5.31 -14.02
CA VAL A 4 -0.80 -4.12 -14.90
C VAL A 4 -0.60 -4.46 -16.38
N TYR A 5 -0.23 -5.71 -16.67
CA TYR A 5 0.06 -6.24 -18.00
C TYR A 5 -0.44 -7.69 -18.05
N GLN A 6 -1.19 -8.05 -19.09
CA GLN A 6 -1.43 -9.45 -19.47
C GLN A 6 -0.31 -9.91 -20.40
N ASP A 7 0.05 -11.19 -20.36
CA ASP A 7 1.13 -11.73 -21.21
C ASP A 7 0.83 -11.60 -22.72
N ASP A 8 -0.44 -11.39 -23.10
CA ASP A 8 -0.89 -11.21 -24.49
C ASP A 8 -0.84 -9.75 -25.00
N ASP A 9 -0.48 -8.78 -24.15
CA ASP A 9 -0.42 -7.34 -24.47
C ASP A 9 0.93 -6.88 -25.07
N ASP A 10 1.66 -7.80 -25.70
CA ASP A 10 2.97 -7.53 -26.34
C ASP A 10 2.85 -6.83 -27.72
N ALA A 11 1.62 -6.52 -28.16
CA ALA A 11 1.39 -5.73 -29.37
C ALA A 11 1.80 -4.26 -29.13
N GLU A 12 2.99 -3.88 -29.58
CA GLU A 12 3.39 -2.46 -29.64
C GLU A 12 2.33 -1.67 -30.44
N PRO A 13 1.70 -0.65 -29.84
CA PRO A 13 0.80 0.23 -30.58
C PRO A 13 1.55 0.82 -31.77
N ALA A 14 0.95 0.85 -32.96
CA ALA A 14 1.61 1.30 -34.20
C ALA A 14 2.27 2.70 -34.09
N ARG A 15 1.76 3.56 -33.20
CA ARG A 15 2.32 4.89 -32.91
C ARG A 15 3.61 4.86 -32.09
N ILE A 16 3.79 3.83 -31.25
CA ILE A 16 5.01 3.58 -30.50
C ILE A 16 6.04 2.93 -31.44
N GLY A 17 5.62 2.03 -32.33
CA GLY A 17 6.47 1.43 -33.37
C GLY A 17 7.32 2.46 -34.14
N ASN A 18 6.73 3.62 -34.47
CA ASN A 18 7.38 4.70 -35.22
C ASN A 18 8.33 5.59 -34.41
N MET A 19 8.48 5.40 -33.10
CA MET A 19 9.39 6.20 -32.27
C MET A 19 10.85 5.76 -32.47
N ASN A 20 11.78 6.73 -32.43
CA ASN A 20 13.21 6.46 -32.46
C ASN A 20 13.58 5.46 -31.33
N PRO A 21 14.30 4.35 -31.62
CA PRO A 21 14.69 3.35 -30.62
C PRO A 21 15.37 3.96 -29.39
N LYS A 22 16.25 4.95 -29.59
CA LYS A 22 16.93 5.64 -28.49
C LYS A 22 15.96 6.36 -27.55
N THR A 23 14.88 6.93 -28.09
CA THR A 23 13.83 7.58 -27.30
C THR A 23 13.00 6.55 -26.54
N LYS A 24 12.70 5.39 -27.14
CA LYS A 24 12.00 4.29 -26.45
C LYS A 24 12.80 3.78 -25.24
N GLU A 25 14.10 3.57 -25.42
CA GLU A 25 15.01 3.12 -24.36
C GLU A 25 15.11 4.15 -23.22
N ASP A 26 15.29 5.43 -23.55
CA ASP A 26 15.38 6.50 -22.56
C ASP A 26 14.08 6.65 -21.75
N LEU A 27 12.91 6.63 -22.42
CA LEU A 27 11.61 6.66 -21.75
C LEU A 27 11.43 5.45 -20.83
N THR A 28 11.78 4.25 -21.30
CA THR A 28 11.71 3.03 -20.49
C THR A 28 12.61 3.14 -19.26
N ALA A 29 13.86 3.58 -19.43
CA ALA A 29 14.81 3.73 -18.33
C ALA A 29 14.35 4.78 -17.31
N LYS A 30 13.78 5.90 -17.78
CA LYS A 30 13.16 6.92 -16.91
C LYS A 30 11.98 6.36 -16.13
N THR A 31 11.09 5.61 -16.78
CA THR A 31 9.95 4.96 -16.10
C THR A 31 10.41 3.96 -15.06
N VAL A 32 11.40 3.10 -15.36
CA VAL A 32 11.96 2.15 -14.38
C VAL A 32 12.56 2.89 -13.18
N ARG A 33 13.37 3.93 -13.40
CA ARG A 33 13.94 4.75 -12.30
C ARG A 33 12.87 5.41 -11.45
N TYR A 34 11.82 5.94 -12.09
CA TYR A 34 10.69 6.54 -11.39
C TYR A 34 9.97 5.53 -10.49
N LEU A 35 9.67 4.34 -11.03
CA LEU A 35 9.03 3.27 -10.26
C LEU A 35 9.91 2.84 -9.08
N LEU A 36 11.22 2.67 -9.28
CA LEU A 36 12.15 2.33 -8.19
C LEU A 36 12.15 3.36 -7.06
N TYR A 37 12.17 4.65 -7.39
CA TYR A 37 12.13 5.72 -6.39
C TYR A 37 10.80 5.73 -5.60
N ARG A 38 9.69 5.46 -6.29
CA ARG A 38 8.36 5.33 -5.67
C ARG A 38 8.25 4.07 -4.80
N ALA A 39 8.93 2.98 -5.19
CA ALA A 39 9.01 1.76 -4.40
C ALA A 39 9.72 1.99 -3.07
N SER A 40 10.88 2.66 -3.07
CA SER A 40 11.63 2.94 -1.84
C SER A 40 10.92 3.88 -0.87
N SER A 41 10.10 4.79 -1.40
CA SER A 41 9.33 5.75 -0.59
C SER A 41 7.94 5.23 -0.19
N HIS A 42 7.58 4.00 -0.58
CA HIS A 42 6.24 3.45 -0.41
C HIS A 42 5.14 4.38 -0.94
N THR A 43 5.43 5.18 -1.96
CA THR A 43 4.44 6.12 -2.53
C THR A 43 3.65 5.45 -3.65
N PRO A 44 2.31 5.49 -3.64
CA PRO A 44 1.50 5.01 -4.75
C PRO A 44 1.81 5.76 -6.05
N VAL A 45 1.75 5.08 -7.18
CA VAL A 45 2.01 5.66 -8.51
C VAL A 45 0.68 5.95 -9.18
N LYS A 46 0.44 7.21 -9.55
CA LYS A 46 -0.73 7.59 -10.35
C LYS A 46 -0.33 7.73 -11.81
N LEU A 47 -1.10 7.15 -12.73
CA LEU A 47 -0.80 7.25 -14.16
C LEU A 47 -0.72 8.70 -14.64
N GLY A 48 -1.60 9.56 -14.12
CA GLY A 48 -1.62 10.98 -14.46
C GLY A 48 -0.34 11.72 -14.08
N ASP A 49 0.26 11.39 -12.92
CA ASP A 49 1.49 12.02 -12.45
C ASP A 49 2.71 11.49 -13.20
N LEU A 50 2.75 10.17 -13.43
CA LEU A 50 3.74 9.53 -14.30
C LEU A 50 3.76 10.17 -15.70
N THR A 51 2.57 10.42 -16.25
CA THR A 51 2.41 11.02 -17.58
C THR A 51 2.94 12.45 -17.63
N LYS A 52 2.69 13.25 -16.59
CA LYS A 52 3.16 14.64 -16.51
C LYS A 52 4.67 14.75 -16.31
N GLU A 53 5.25 13.86 -15.52
CA GLU A 53 6.67 13.91 -15.18
C GLU A 53 7.56 13.39 -16.32
N ILE A 54 7.19 12.25 -16.92
CA ILE A 54 8.03 11.53 -17.89
C ILE A 54 7.53 11.67 -19.32
N PHE A 55 6.23 11.58 -19.54
CA PHE A 55 5.62 11.50 -20.88
C PHE A 55 5.00 12.82 -21.34
N LYS A 56 5.72 13.93 -21.17
CA LYS A 56 5.24 15.28 -21.55
C LYS A 56 4.80 15.35 -23.02
N ASP A 57 5.61 14.77 -23.90
CA ASP A 57 5.41 14.79 -25.36
C ASP A 57 4.63 13.56 -25.89
N HIS A 58 4.48 12.52 -25.07
CA HIS A 58 3.93 11.21 -25.49
C HIS A 58 2.92 10.66 -24.49
N ARG A 59 1.90 11.46 -24.13
CA ARG A 59 0.94 11.12 -23.07
C ARG A 59 0.23 9.77 -23.26
N ASN A 60 -0.08 9.42 -24.51
CA ASN A 60 -0.79 8.19 -24.84
C ASN A 60 0.09 6.92 -24.72
N ALA A 61 1.41 7.07 -24.62
CA ALA A 61 2.34 5.94 -24.51
C ALA A 61 2.59 5.51 -23.06
N ALA A 62 2.18 6.32 -22.07
CA ALA A 62 2.51 6.12 -20.67
C ALA A 62 2.08 4.75 -20.13
N ARG A 63 0.89 4.26 -20.47
CA ARG A 63 0.38 2.94 -20.02
C ARG A 63 1.20 1.77 -20.58
N HIS A 64 1.59 1.84 -21.86
CA HIS A 64 2.42 0.81 -22.48
C HIS A 64 3.81 0.75 -21.83
N PHE A 65 4.49 1.90 -21.71
CA PHE A 65 5.81 1.94 -21.08
C PHE A 65 5.76 1.61 -19.58
N LEU A 66 4.65 1.87 -18.89
CA LEU A 66 4.43 1.39 -17.53
C LEU A 66 4.43 -0.14 -17.47
N GLY A 67 3.71 -0.82 -18.38
CA GLY A 67 3.71 -2.28 -18.46
C GLY A 67 5.10 -2.85 -18.73
N VAL A 68 5.82 -2.30 -19.72
CA VAL A 68 7.19 -2.71 -20.06
C VAL A 68 8.15 -2.48 -18.88
N ALA A 69 8.08 -1.31 -18.24
CA ALA A 69 8.92 -1.00 -17.09
C ALA A 69 8.60 -1.90 -15.90
N ALA A 70 7.33 -2.25 -15.70
CA ALA A 70 6.91 -3.12 -14.62
C ALA A 70 7.38 -4.58 -14.82
N LYS A 71 7.30 -5.13 -16.05
CA LYS A 71 7.93 -6.42 -16.40
C LYS A 71 9.43 -6.42 -16.08
N LYS A 72 10.15 -5.36 -16.46
CA LYS A 72 11.60 -5.21 -16.15
C LYS A 72 11.86 -5.09 -14.65
N LEU A 73 11.02 -4.35 -13.94
CA LEU A 73 11.13 -4.15 -12.50
C LEU A 73 10.92 -5.45 -11.72
N GLU A 74 9.95 -6.26 -12.14
CA GLU A 74 9.67 -7.58 -11.55
C GLU A 74 10.80 -8.56 -11.82
N SER A 75 11.30 -8.61 -13.05
CA SER A 75 12.40 -9.52 -13.43
C SER A 75 13.75 -9.16 -12.79
N LEU A 76 14.11 -7.87 -12.71
CA LEU A 76 15.44 -7.45 -12.25
C LEU A 76 15.51 -7.15 -10.75
N PHE A 77 14.46 -6.54 -10.20
CA PHE A 77 14.45 -6.07 -8.82
C PHE A 77 13.48 -6.84 -7.92
N GLY A 78 12.66 -7.73 -8.48
CA GLY A 78 11.67 -8.49 -7.73
C GLY A 78 10.52 -7.65 -7.18
N TYR A 79 10.28 -6.44 -7.73
CA TYR A 79 9.10 -5.65 -7.37
C TYR A 79 7.98 -5.87 -8.38
N ARG A 80 6.79 -6.18 -7.89
CA ARG A 80 5.58 -6.30 -8.68
C ARG A 80 4.81 -4.99 -8.65
N VAL A 81 4.33 -4.57 -9.81
CA VAL A 81 3.41 -3.42 -9.92
C VAL A 81 1.98 -3.96 -10.01
N VAL A 82 1.11 -3.49 -9.13
CA VAL A 82 -0.27 -3.98 -8.98
C VAL A 82 -1.24 -2.82 -9.11
N ALA A 83 -2.28 -2.99 -9.93
CA ALA A 83 -3.35 -2.01 -10.04
C ALA A 83 -4.26 -2.09 -8.80
N VAL A 84 -4.59 -0.93 -8.24
CA VAL A 84 -5.57 -0.82 -7.16
C VAL A 84 -6.93 -0.59 -7.78
N ASP A 85 -7.89 -1.45 -7.43
CA ASP A 85 -9.26 -1.32 -7.88
C ASP A 85 -9.87 -0.03 -7.32
N ASP A 86 -10.61 0.73 -8.14
CA ASP A 86 -11.18 2.03 -7.76
C ASP A 86 -12.11 1.93 -6.54
N ALA A 87 -12.72 0.77 -6.30
CA ALA A 87 -13.57 0.51 -5.13
C ALA A 87 -12.78 0.42 -3.81
N ALA A 88 -11.48 0.07 -3.88
CA ALA A 88 -10.61 -0.06 -2.71
C ALA A 88 -9.91 1.27 -2.34
N LEU A 89 -9.95 2.25 -3.24
CA LEU A 89 -9.59 3.63 -2.97
C LEU A 89 -10.84 4.33 -2.44
N GLY A 90 -10.94 4.54 -1.12
CA GLY A 90 -12.07 5.27 -0.53
C GLY A 90 -12.26 6.68 -1.13
N ASP A 91 -13.22 7.45 -0.60
CA ASP A 91 -13.65 8.76 -1.15
C ASP A 91 -12.54 9.80 -1.37
N ALA A 92 -11.36 9.60 -0.77
CA ALA A 92 -10.25 10.56 -0.79
C ALA A 92 -9.40 10.55 -2.08
N SER A 93 -9.41 9.48 -2.89
CA SER A 93 -8.57 9.42 -4.09
C SER A 93 -9.40 9.45 -5.37
N SER A 94 -9.22 10.51 -6.16
CA SER A 94 -9.78 10.64 -7.50
C SER A 94 -9.59 9.33 -8.30
N LYS A 95 -10.71 8.68 -8.66
CA LYS A 95 -10.88 7.40 -9.38
C LYS A 95 -10.05 7.32 -10.68
N LYS A 96 -8.73 7.12 -10.57
CA LYS A 96 -7.79 7.19 -11.70
C LYS A 96 -6.57 6.34 -11.44
N ASP A 97 -6.47 5.21 -12.15
CA ASP A 97 -5.24 4.47 -12.48
C ASP A 97 -4.11 4.59 -11.43
N VAL A 98 -4.38 4.07 -10.23
CA VAL A 98 -3.39 4.03 -9.12
C VAL A 98 -2.75 2.66 -9.07
N PHE A 99 -1.42 2.65 -8.99
CA PHE A 99 -0.60 1.46 -8.95
C PHE A 99 0.22 1.41 -7.66
N LEU A 100 0.31 0.23 -7.06
CA LEU A 100 1.18 -0.07 -5.94
C LEU A 100 2.39 -0.83 -6.43
N ILE A 101 3.54 -0.57 -5.81
CA ILE A 101 4.78 -1.32 -6.05
C ILE A 101 5.06 -2.14 -4.80
N ILE A 102 5.02 -3.45 -4.96
CA ILE A 102 5.06 -4.42 -3.88
C ILE A 102 6.30 -5.27 -4.06
N ASN A 103 7.00 -5.54 -2.96
CA ASN A 103 8.12 -6.46 -3.00
C ASN A 103 7.61 -7.91 -3.13
N ASN A 104 7.98 -8.59 -4.21
CA ASN A 104 7.57 -9.96 -4.52
C ASN A 104 8.65 -10.99 -4.16
N ILE A 105 9.77 -10.56 -3.57
CA ILE A 105 10.85 -11.46 -3.14
C ILE A 105 10.39 -12.18 -1.87
N GLN A 106 10.14 -13.48 -1.99
CA GLN A 106 9.67 -14.34 -0.89
C GLN A 106 10.76 -14.58 0.17
N ASP A 107 12.03 -14.68 -0.22
CA ASP A 107 13.14 -14.83 0.73
C ASP A 107 13.60 -13.46 1.25
N GLN A 108 12.93 -12.98 2.30
CA GLN A 108 13.27 -11.73 2.95
C GLN A 108 14.54 -11.81 3.83
N LYS A 109 15.30 -12.93 3.86
CA LYS A 109 16.56 -13.01 4.63
C LYS A 109 17.57 -11.94 4.25
N HIS A 110 17.61 -11.56 2.98
CA HIS A 110 18.46 -10.47 2.49
C HIS A 110 17.96 -9.10 3.00
N LEU A 111 16.64 -8.88 2.98
CA LEU A 111 16.05 -7.68 3.56
C LEU A 111 16.24 -7.65 5.08
N LEU A 112 16.17 -8.76 5.80
CA LEU A 112 16.50 -8.83 7.23
C LEU A 112 17.95 -8.47 7.54
N ARG A 113 18.86 -8.58 6.57
CA ARG A 113 20.26 -8.11 6.68
C ARG A 113 20.40 -6.62 6.35
N ILE A 114 19.62 -6.10 5.39
CA ILE A 114 19.62 -4.69 4.98
C ILE A 114 18.78 -3.79 5.92
N ASN A 115 17.66 -4.29 6.46
CA ASN A 115 16.74 -3.61 7.38
C ASN A 115 17.24 -3.57 8.84
N LYS A 116 18.48 -3.99 9.11
CA LYS A 116 19.03 -3.88 10.48
C LYS A 116 19.22 -2.44 10.95
N CYS A 117 19.05 -1.44 10.09
CA CYS A 117 19.42 -0.07 10.43
C CYS A 117 18.28 0.96 10.50
N HIS A 118 17.15 0.87 9.79
CA HIS A 118 16.10 1.92 9.85
C HIS A 118 14.69 1.33 9.55
N GLY A 119 13.66 1.67 10.33
CA GLY A 119 12.25 1.40 9.98
C GLY A 119 11.47 0.32 10.77
N MET A 120 12.05 -0.30 11.80
CA MET A 120 11.33 -1.34 12.58
C MET A 120 10.20 -0.78 13.43
N LYS A 121 10.35 0.44 13.93
CA LYS A 121 9.38 1.05 14.86
C LYS A 121 8.09 1.40 14.15
N GLU A 122 8.15 2.07 12.99
CA GLU A 122 6.98 2.48 12.21
C GLU A 122 6.19 1.25 11.73
N ARG A 123 6.89 0.19 11.29
CA ARG A 123 6.25 -1.07 10.94
C ARG A 123 5.60 -1.74 12.16
N GLY A 124 6.26 -1.72 13.32
CA GLY A 124 5.69 -2.24 14.56
C GLY A 124 4.41 -1.51 14.96
N LEU A 125 4.42 -0.17 14.90
CA LEU A 125 3.23 0.65 15.14
C LEU A 125 2.12 0.33 14.14
N LEU A 126 2.44 0.22 12.86
CA LEU A 126 1.46 -0.14 11.83
C LEU A 126 0.81 -1.50 12.12
N MET A 127 1.59 -2.49 12.55
CA MET A 127 1.06 -3.81 12.96
C MET A 127 0.17 -3.73 14.21
N ILE A 128 0.48 -2.85 15.17
CA ILE A 128 -0.38 -2.59 16.32
C ILE A 128 -1.70 -1.97 15.86
N ILE A 129 -1.66 -0.96 14.99
CA ILE A 129 -2.87 -0.33 14.43
C ILE A 129 -3.72 -1.37 13.67
N PHE A 130 -3.10 -2.24 12.88
CA PHE A 130 -3.80 -3.34 12.23
C PHE A 130 -4.47 -4.30 13.23
N GLY A 131 -3.83 -4.55 14.37
CA GLY A 131 -4.44 -5.34 15.45
C GLY A 131 -5.62 -4.64 16.11
N LEU A 132 -5.53 -3.32 16.34
CA LEU A 132 -6.65 -2.52 16.87
C LEU A 132 -7.84 -2.52 15.91
N ILE A 133 -7.59 -2.37 14.60
CA ILE A 133 -8.62 -2.48 13.55
C ILE A 133 -9.22 -3.88 13.53
N TRP A 134 -8.42 -4.93 13.78
CA TRP A 134 -8.92 -6.31 13.84
C TRP A 134 -9.97 -6.47 14.94
N CYS A 135 -9.68 -5.91 16.12
CA CYS A 135 -10.55 -5.95 17.28
C CYS A 135 -11.76 -5.00 17.17
N ALA A 136 -11.74 -4.04 16.24
CA ALA A 136 -12.82 -3.08 16.05
C ALA A 136 -14.04 -3.73 15.36
N PRO A 137 -15.26 -3.27 15.67
CA PRO A 137 -16.46 -3.75 15.00
C PRO A 137 -16.37 -3.45 13.50
N ARG A 138 -16.80 -4.42 12.67
CA ARG A 138 -16.76 -4.33 11.19
C ARG A 138 -15.37 -4.03 10.58
N ARG A 139 -14.28 -4.18 11.35
CA ARG A 139 -12.91 -3.81 10.93
C ARG A 139 -12.77 -2.33 10.54
N LEU A 140 -13.58 -1.46 11.16
CA LEU A 140 -13.50 -0.02 11.05
C LEU A 140 -13.30 0.58 12.45
N LEU A 141 -12.20 1.32 12.63
CA LEU A 141 -11.83 1.92 13.89
C LEU A 141 -11.97 3.44 13.81
N GLY A 142 -12.78 4.06 14.67
CA GLY A 142 -12.92 5.51 14.72
C GLY A 142 -11.60 6.20 15.06
N GLU A 143 -11.34 7.39 14.51
CA GLU A 143 -10.12 8.17 14.81
C GLU A 143 -9.97 8.44 16.30
N ASP A 144 -11.05 8.85 16.97
CA ASP A 144 -11.04 9.09 18.42
C ASP A 144 -10.75 7.81 19.22
N GLU A 145 -11.25 6.66 18.77
CA GLU A 145 -11.01 5.36 19.40
C GLU A 145 -9.59 4.85 19.18
N LEU A 146 -9.03 5.08 17.99
CA LEU A 146 -7.63 4.80 17.68
C LEU A 146 -6.73 5.57 18.65
N TRP A 147 -6.92 6.88 18.79
CA TRP A 147 -6.09 7.70 19.69
C TRP A 147 -6.27 7.31 21.16
N LYS A 148 -7.48 6.96 21.59
CA LYS A 148 -7.72 6.43 22.95
C LYS A 148 -6.99 5.11 23.16
N SER A 149 -7.13 4.15 22.24
CA SER A 149 -6.51 2.82 22.34
C SER A 149 -4.99 2.91 22.33
N LEU A 150 -4.41 3.76 21.47
CA LEU A 150 -2.98 4.03 21.48
C LEU A 150 -2.54 4.66 22.81
N SER A 151 -3.27 5.66 23.34
CA SER A 151 -2.91 6.27 24.63
C SER A 151 -2.96 5.32 25.83
N LEU A 152 -3.74 4.23 25.75
CA LEU A 152 -3.77 3.18 26.77
C LEU A 152 -2.53 2.27 26.70
N LEU A 153 -1.96 2.08 25.50
CA LEU A 153 -0.73 1.30 25.31
C LEU A 153 0.49 2.08 25.81
N ASP A 154 0.55 3.37 25.51
CA ASP A 154 1.59 4.25 25.99
C ASP A 154 1.07 5.70 26.07
N SER A 155 1.16 6.29 27.25
CA SER A 155 0.68 7.65 27.53
C SER A 155 1.50 8.73 26.82
N SER A 156 2.74 8.41 26.41
CA SER A 156 3.63 9.31 25.66
C SER A 156 3.23 9.49 24.19
N ILE A 157 2.23 8.73 23.71
CA ILE A 157 1.79 8.76 22.31
C ILE A 157 1.09 10.08 21.95
N ARG A 158 0.45 10.74 22.93
CA ARG A 158 -0.14 12.07 22.73
C ARG A 158 0.88 13.20 22.83
N ASP A 159 2.08 12.92 23.34
CA ASP A 159 3.13 13.92 23.41
C ASP A 159 3.81 14.04 22.03
N LYS A 160 3.89 15.27 21.53
CA LYS A 160 4.59 15.59 20.27
C LYS A 160 6.08 15.30 20.33
N ARG A 161 6.62 15.02 21.52
CA ARG A 161 8.03 14.72 21.79
C ARG A 161 8.27 13.26 22.19
N ASN A 162 7.50 12.31 21.65
CA ASN A 162 7.80 10.90 21.87
C ASN A 162 9.22 10.58 21.35
N ALA A 163 10.11 10.09 22.22
CA ALA A 163 11.51 9.81 21.87
C ALA A 163 11.66 8.71 20.80
N ILE A 164 10.66 7.83 20.70
CA ILE A 164 10.67 6.68 19.78
C ILE A 164 10.00 7.07 18.46
N PHE A 165 8.79 7.61 18.50
CA PHE A 165 7.96 7.85 17.29
C PHE A 165 7.92 9.30 16.81
N GLY A 166 8.34 10.26 17.63
CA GLY A 166 8.13 11.69 17.36
C GLY A 166 6.65 12.05 17.37
N ASP A 167 6.20 12.82 16.38
CA ASP A 167 4.79 13.18 16.21
C ASP A 167 4.02 12.05 15.47
N MET A 168 3.07 11.43 16.14
CA MET A 168 2.26 10.34 15.59
C MET A 168 1.22 10.81 14.57
N VAL A 169 0.74 12.05 14.65
CA VAL A 169 -0.34 12.52 13.76
C VAL A 169 0.12 12.55 12.30
N PRO A 170 1.31 13.11 11.96
CA PRO A 170 1.89 13.00 10.64
C PRO A 170 2.19 11.55 10.23
N LEU A 171 2.56 10.68 11.18
CA LEU A 171 2.89 9.28 10.90
C LEU A 171 1.65 8.46 10.50
N VAL A 172 0.52 8.64 11.19
CA VAL A 172 -0.75 8.00 10.79
C VAL A 172 -1.23 8.52 9.43
N LYS A 173 -1.09 9.83 9.18
CA LYS A 173 -1.37 10.42 7.84
C LYS A 173 -0.43 9.86 6.75
N LEU A 174 0.82 9.58 7.10
CA LEU A 174 1.75 8.92 6.18
C LEU A 174 1.24 7.52 5.82
N PHE A 175 0.79 6.71 6.78
CA PHE A 175 0.22 5.39 6.52
C PHE A 175 -1.04 5.44 5.64
N GLU A 176 -1.88 6.48 5.82
CA GLU A 176 -3.01 6.76 4.93
C GLU A 176 -2.52 7.07 3.49
N SER A 177 -1.55 7.97 3.35
CA SER A 177 -1.00 8.34 2.03
C SER A 177 -0.32 7.18 1.30
N GLN A 178 0.26 6.25 2.05
CA GLN A 178 0.90 5.04 1.53
C GLN A 178 -0.11 3.94 1.23
N LEU A 179 -1.40 4.16 1.47
CA LEU A 179 -2.51 3.22 1.29
C LEU A 179 -2.42 1.96 2.18
N TYR A 180 -1.73 2.05 3.31
CA TYR A 180 -1.79 1.03 4.35
C TYR A 180 -3.10 1.12 5.14
N LEU A 181 -3.62 2.33 5.33
CA LEU A 181 -4.91 2.59 5.95
C LEU A 181 -5.89 3.15 4.93
N SER A 182 -7.12 2.64 4.93
CA SER A 182 -8.25 3.26 4.23
C SER A 182 -8.94 4.21 5.21
N CYS A 183 -9.14 5.46 4.80
CA CYS A 183 -9.82 6.47 5.59
C CYS A 183 -11.24 6.64 5.06
N HIS A 184 -12.22 6.38 5.91
CA HIS A 184 -13.64 6.60 5.64
C HIS A 184 -14.08 7.81 6.48
N SER A 185 -14.85 8.71 5.88
CA SER A 185 -15.35 9.90 6.57
C SER A 185 -16.86 9.86 6.56
N ASP A 186 -17.46 9.62 7.72
CA ASP A 186 -18.90 9.61 7.90
C ASP A 186 -19.36 10.91 8.55
N ILE A 187 -20.59 11.31 8.28
CA ILE A 187 -21.24 12.44 8.95
C ILE A 187 -22.16 11.81 10.01
N ASP A 188 -21.86 12.05 11.28
CA ASP A 188 -22.72 11.62 12.37
C ASP A 188 -24.07 12.37 12.32
N ASN A 189 -25.08 11.86 13.03
CA ASN A 189 -26.41 12.46 13.12
C ASN A 189 -26.39 13.92 13.62
N ASP A 190 -25.34 14.30 14.34
CA ASP A 190 -25.09 15.66 14.85
C ASP A 190 -24.37 16.58 13.83
N GLY A 191 -24.18 16.12 12.58
CA GLY A 191 -23.53 16.88 11.51
C GLY A 191 -21.99 16.94 11.61
N LYS A 192 -21.39 16.30 12.61
CA LYS A 192 -19.93 16.23 12.79
C LYS A 192 -19.33 15.17 11.86
N ARG A 193 -18.28 15.55 11.12
CA ARG A 193 -17.47 14.60 10.34
C ARG A 193 -16.59 13.78 11.27
N THR A 194 -16.87 12.48 11.36
CA THR A 194 -16.04 11.50 12.05
C THR A 194 -15.25 10.70 11.04
N LYS A 195 -13.95 10.51 11.31
CA LYS A 195 -13.09 9.67 10.48
C LYS A 195 -12.99 8.28 11.10
N SER A 196 -12.96 7.27 10.27
CA SER A 196 -12.69 5.89 10.65
C SER A 196 -11.63 5.29 9.73
N TYR A 197 -10.84 4.38 10.29
CA TYR A 197 -9.72 3.72 9.63
C TYR A 197 -10.01 2.24 9.45
N GLY A 198 -9.79 1.75 8.23
CA GLY A 198 -9.80 0.33 7.88
C GLY A 198 -8.50 -0.10 7.22
N TYR A 199 -8.42 -1.37 6.83
CA TYR A 199 -7.27 -1.88 6.06
C TYR A 199 -7.23 -1.27 4.67
N GLY A 200 -6.11 -0.63 4.31
CA GLY A 200 -5.89 -0.13 2.97
C GLY A 200 -5.47 -1.24 1.99
N PRO A 201 -5.55 -0.98 0.68
CA PRO A 201 -5.21 -1.96 -0.36
C PRO A 201 -3.76 -2.44 -0.25
N ARG A 202 -2.82 -1.58 0.19
CA ARG A 202 -1.43 -1.96 0.36
C ARG A 202 -1.22 -2.95 1.51
N ALA A 203 -1.94 -2.77 2.61
CA ALA A 203 -1.88 -3.69 3.75
C ALA A 203 -2.31 -5.10 3.33
N MET A 204 -3.38 -5.17 2.54
CA MET A 204 -3.91 -6.42 1.99
C MET A 204 -2.95 -7.11 1.04
N ALA A 205 -2.19 -6.33 0.26
CA ALA A 205 -1.31 -6.86 -0.76
C ALA A 205 0.08 -7.25 -0.25
N GLU A 206 0.62 -6.54 0.75
CA GLU A 206 1.95 -6.81 1.33
C GLU A 206 1.93 -7.79 2.50
N VAL A 207 0.91 -7.71 3.35
CA VAL A 207 0.82 -8.52 4.58
C VAL A 207 -0.24 -9.60 4.41
N GLY A 208 -1.44 -9.20 4.01
CA GLY A 208 -2.60 -10.08 3.90
C GLY A 208 -3.25 -10.37 5.25
N LYS A 209 -4.57 -10.59 5.21
CA LYS A 209 -5.42 -10.82 6.38
C LYS A 209 -4.92 -11.94 7.30
N ALA A 210 -4.47 -13.07 6.74
CA ALA A 210 -3.99 -14.22 7.52
C ALA A 210 -2.74 -13.90 8.35
N HIS A 211 -1.80 -13.12 7.82
CA HIS A 211 -0.60 -12.72 8.56
C HIS A 211 -0.91 -11.66 9.62
N ILE A 212 -1.83 -10.72 9.33
CA ILE A 212 -2.34 -9.76 10.32
C ILE A 212 -2.97 -10.53 11.48
N LEU A 213 -3.87 -11.47 11.19
CA LEU A 213 -4.50 -12.31 12.20
C LEU A 213 -3.47 -13.12 12.99
N THR A 214 -2.49 -13.72 12.31
CA THR A 214 -1.43 -14.47 12.97
C THR A 214 -0.64 -13.60 13.95
N PHE A 215 -0.32 -12.37 13.56
CA PHE A 215 0.34 -11.40 14.43
C PHE A 215 -0.53 -11.07 15.65
N VAL A 216 -1.83 -10.79 15.45
CA VAL A 216 -2.77 -10.45 16.52
C VAL A 216 -2.91 -11.61 17.52
N CYS A 217 -3.12 -12.84 17.05
CA CYS A 217 -3.21 -14.01 17.93
C CYS A 217 -1.93 -14.25 18.74
N LYS A 218 -0.76 -14.03 18.13
CA LYS A 218 0.52 -14.12 18.83
C LYS A 218 0.69 -13.01 19.87
N LEU A 219 0.24 -11.80 19.57
CA LEU A 219 0.35 -10.65 20.47
C LEU A 219 -0.55 -10.82 21.70
N ILE A 220 -1.80 -11.26 21.51
CA ILE A 220 -2.78 -11.37 22.59
C ILE A 220 -2.58 -12.67 23.39
N ASN A 221 -2.45 -13.81 22.69
CA ASN A 221 -2.52 -15.13 23.32
C ASN A 221 -1.19 -15.90 23.29
N GLY A 222 -0.15 -15.37 22.64
CA GLY A 222 1.11 -16.09 22.42
C GLY A 222 0.99 -17.31 21.51
N ARG A 223 -0.13 -17.46 20.79
CA ARG A 223 -0.44 -18.67 20.00
C ARG A 223 -0.70 -18.33 18.53
N HIS A 224 -0.53 -19.33 17.68
CA HIS A 224 -0.98 -19.26 16.29
C HIS A 224 -2.52 -19.32 16.20
N PRO A 225 -3.13 -18.71 15.17
CA PRO A 225 -4.57 -18.80 14.94
C PRO A 225 -4.99 -20.24 14.71
N SER A 226 -6.19 -20.61 15.18
CA SER A 226 -6.79 -21.92 14.89
C SER A 226 -7.11 -22.04 13.40
N LYS A 227 -7.20 -23.28 12.91
CA LYS A 227 -7.56 -23.54 11.50
C LYS A 227 -8.95 -23.00 11.15
N GLU A 228 -9.90 -23.14 12.08
CA GLU A 228 -11.27 -22.61 11.95
C GLU A 228 -11.29 -21.09 11.71
N LEU A 229 -10.47 -20.34 12.44
CA LEU A 229 -10.40 -18.87 12.31
C LEU A 229 -9.74 -18.44 10.99
N LEU A 230 -8.84 -19.26 10.44
CA LEU A 230 -8.26 -19.04 9.11
C LEU A 230 -9.28 -19.36 8.01
N GLU A 231 -10.07 -20.42 8.18
CA GLU A 231 -11.14 -20.80 7.24
C GLU A 231 -12.26 -19.74 7.21
N GLU A 232 -12.71 -19.23 8.36
CA GLU A 232 -13.67 -18.11 8.44
C GLU A 232 -13.17 -16.88 7.68
N LEU A 233 -11.88 -16.58 7.82
CA LEU A 233 -11.24 -15.45 7.16
C LEU A 233 -11.18 -15.62 5.63
N GLU A 234 -11.03 -16.85 5.14
CA GLU A 234 -11.13 -17.19 3.73
C GLU A 234 -12.57 -17.05 3.20
N HIS A 235 -13.57 -17.39 4.02
CA HIS A 235 -14.98 -17.22 3.69
C HIS A 235 -15.40 -15.74 3.63
N GLU A 236 -14.94 -14.90 4.55
CA GLU A 236 -15.15 -13.44 4.49
C GLU A 236 -14.58 -12.81 3.20
N GLY A 237 -13.53 -13.41 2.62
CA GLY A 237 -12.93 -12.95 1.37
C GLY A 237 -13.70 -13.32 0.10
N ARG A 238 -14.64 -14.26 0.16
CA ARG A 238 -15.47 -14.69 -0.99
C ARG A 238 -16.82 -13.98 -1.09
N ILE A 239 -17.25 -13.28 -0.04
CA ILE A 239 -18.59 -12.69 0.08
C ILE A 239 -18.57 -11.16 -0.17
N ALA A 240 -17.38 -10.56 -0.34
CA ALA A 240 -17.17 -9.13 -0.59
C ALA A 240 -16.79 -8.84 -2.05
#